data_AF-J9RYT8-F1
#
_entry.id   AF-J9RYT8-F1
#
_cell.length_a   1.000
_cell.length_b   1.000
_cell.length_c   1.000
_cell.angle_alpha   90.00
_cell.angle_beta   90.00
_cell.angle_gamma   90.00
#
_symmetry.space_group_name_H-M   'P 1'
#
loop_
_entity.id
_entity.type
_entity.pdbx_description
1 polymer ?
#
loop_
_entity_poly.entity_id
_entity_poly.type
_entity_poly.pdbx_seq_one_letter_code
_entity_poly.pdbx_strand_id
1 'polypeptide(L)'
;MADHSSRPRRSPTRLAVRRERRIIKLRFVRRWGAARIAAHLRLARSTVEAVLRRYRMPLLRHLDQATGLPVRRTPPRRYEHDAPGDLIHVDIKKLGRIPEGGGHRKLGRTIGNRHNKKHRPGYAYLHHAVDDHSRLAYSEILTDERKETAAQFWDRATAFFQGHGITVRRVMTDNGSCYRSKVFAESLGVEIKHKKTRPYRPQTNGKVERFNRTLASEWAYAEFYSSETARTATYDDWLHHYNHHRAHSGIGGLTPIERLHVHNLPGSYS
;
A
#
# COMPACT_ATOMS: atom_id res chain seq x y z
N MET A 1 8.67 50.00 17.60
CA MET A 1 9.16 48.78 18.28
C MET A 1 9.28 47.66 17.24
N ALA A 2 10.49 47.21 16.94
CA ALA A 2 10.70 46.06 16.05
C ALA A 2 10.56 44.78 16.87
N ASP A 3 9.65 43.89 16.46
CA ASP A 3 9.44 42.59 17.10
C ASP A 3 10.66 41.69 16.83
N HIS A 4 11.52 41.52 17.84
CA HIS A 4 12.67 40.65 17.77
C HIS A 4 12.26 39.22 18.10
N SER A 5 12.42 38.31 17.14
CA SER A 5 12.17 36.88 17.33
C SER A 5 12.90 36.33 18.56
N SER A 6 12.14 35.86 19.57
CA SER A 6 12.63 35.18 20.77
C SER A 6 13.23 33.79 20.52
N ARG A 7 13.39 33.39 19.25
CA ARG A 7 14.00 32.10 18.90
C ARG A 7 15.50 32.10 19.21
N PRO A 8 16.00 31.11 19.97
CA PRO A 8 17.42 30.99 20.27
C PRO A 8 18.24 30.87 18.98
N ARG A 9 19.33 31.64 18.89
CA ARG A 9 20.25 31.65 17.74
C ARG A 9 20.87 30.27 17.46
N ARG A 10 21.02 29.45 18.52
CA ARG A 10 21.53 28.07 18.45
C ARG A 10 20.66 27.16 19.30
N SER A 11 20.29 26.00 18.74
CA SER A 11 19.59 24.93 19.47
C SER A 11 20.51 23.72 19.45
N PRO A 12 21.18 23.39 20.57
CA PRO A 12 22.20 22.33 20.63
C PRO A 12 21.64 20.94 20.27
N THR A 13 20.37 20.69 20.56
CA THR A 13 19.65 19.45 20.24
C THR A 13 19.11 19.42 18.81
N ARG A 14 19.44 20.43 17.98
CA ARG A 14 18.97 20.51 16.60
C ARG A 14 19.67 19.47 15.74
N LEU A 15 18.86 18.74 14.97
CA LEU A 15 19.36 17.81 13.99
C LEU A 15 20.28 18.52 12.99
N ALA A 16 21.41 17.89 12.64
CA ALA A 16 22.33 18.46 11.65
C ALA A 16 21.61 18.73 10.31
N VAL A 17 21.92 19.86 9.66
CA VAL A 17 21.29 20.30 8.40
C VAL A 17 21.30 19.21 7.33
N ARG A 18 22.36 18.39 7.27
CA ARG A 18 22.46 17.24 6.35
C ARG A 18 21.33 16.22 6.57
N ARG A 19 20.98 15.92 7.82
CA ARG A 19 19.87 15.01 8.15
C ARG A 19 18.52 15.68 7.88
N GLU A 20 18.36 16.97 8.18
CA GLU A 20 17.15 17.73 7.82
C GLU A 20 16.90 17.69 6.29
N ARG A 21 17.95 17.90 5.48
CA ARG A 21 17.88 17.78 4.01
C ARG A 21 17.50 16.37 3.54
N ARG A 22 17.95 15.31 4.21
CA ARG A 22 17.51 13.92 3.90
C ARG A 22 16.02 13.74 4.17
N ILE A 23 15.51 14.26 5.28
CA ILE A 23 14.06 14.25 5.59
C ILE A 23 13.27 14.93 4.47
N ILE A 24 13.69 16.13 4.05
CA ILE A 24 13.03 16.89 3.00
C ILE A 24 13.11 16.17 1.65
N LYS A 25 14.27 15.61 1.29
CA LYS A 25 14.45 14.84 0.05
C LYS A 25 13.49 13.66 0.00
N LEU A 26 13.40 12.86 1.06
CA LEU A 26 12.46 11.73 1.13
C LEU A 26 11.00 12.22 1.06
N ARG A 27 10.68 13.35 1.70
CA ARG A 27 9.36 13.95 1.60
C ARG A 27 9.02 14.39 0.18
N PHE A 28 9.95 15.01 -0.53
CA PHE A 28 9.69 15.58 -1.85
C PHE A 28 9.68 14.50 -2.94
N VAL A 29 10.74 13.68 -2.99
CA VAL A 29 10.95 12.70 -4.05
C VAL A 29 10.05 11.48 -3.88
N ARG A 30 9.94 10.98 -2.63
CA ARG A 30 9.20 9.74 -2.34
C ARG A 30 7.82 9.98 -1.75
N ARG A 31 7.49 11.23 -1.37
CA ARG A 31 6.19 11.61 -0.78
C ARG A 31 5.86 10.80 0.47
N TRP A 32 6.89 10.49 1.25
CA TRP A 32 6.74 9.70 2.47
C TRP A 32 6.18 10.51 3.64
N GLY A 33 5.39 9.84 4.48
CA GLY A 33 4.85 10.40 5.72
C GLY A 33 5.91 10.47 6.81
N ALA A 34 5.65 11.25 7.86
CA ALA A 34 6.60 11.44 8.95
C ALA A 34 7.00 10.11 9.62
N ALA A 35 6.03 9.22 9.89
CA ALA A 35 6.28 7.90 10.46
C ALA A 35 7.23 7.05 9.59
N ARG A 36 7.02 7.03 8.28
CA ARG A 36 7.88 6.25 7.36
C ARG A 36 9.30 6.82 7.25
N ILE A 37 9.43 8.15 7.19
CA ILE A 37 10.75 8.79 7.18
C ILE A 37 11.47 8.55 8.51
N ALA A 38 10.74 8.62 9.63
CA ALA A 38 11.25 8.36 10.98
C ALA A 38 11.81 6.95 11.09
N ALA A 39 11.04 5.93 10.70
CA ALA A 39 11.49 4.55 10.66
C ALA A 39 12.72 4.37 9.75
N HIS A 40 12.67 4.88 8.51
CA HIS A 40 13.76 4.73 7.54
C HIS A 40 15.06 5.41 7.98
N LEU A 41 15.00 6.57 8.64
CA LEU A 41 16.17 7.30 9.10
C LEU A 41 16.55 6.98 10.56
N ARG A 42 15.83 6.07 11.22
CA ARG A 42 15.97 5.76 12.66
C ARG A 42 15.93 7.01 13.53
N LEU A 43 14.90 7.84 13.33
CA LEU A 43 14.65 9.08 14.07
C LEU A 43 13.30 9.01 14.78
N ALA A 44 13.12 9.81 15.84
CA ALA A 44 11.81 9.99 16.44
C ALA A 44 10.84 10.67 15.46
N ARG A 45 9.57 10.22 15.43
CA ARG A 45 8.51 10.80 14.59
C ARG A 45 8.33 12.30 14.84
N SER A 46 8.38 12.72 16.11
CA SER A 46 8.27 14.11 16.53
C SER A 46 9.37 15.00 15.92
N THR A 47 10.62 14.49 15.86
CA THR A 47 11.73 15.19 15.21
C THR A 47 11.47 15.40 13.73
N VAL A 48 11.00 14.37 13.03
CA VAL A 48 10.67 14.48 11.59
C VAL A 48 9.53 15.48 11.38
N GLU A 49 8.46 15.42 12.18
CA GLU A 49 7.36 16.38 12.09
C GLU A 49 7.80 17.82 12.36
N ALA A 50 8.68 18.03 13.34
CA ALA A 50 9.26 19.35 13.62
C ALA A 50 10.07 19.89 12.44
N VAL A 51 10.90 19.04 11.79
CA VAL A 51 11.65 19.43 10.59
C VAL A 51 10.70 19.77 9.44
N LEU A 52 9.71 18.91 9.14
CA LEU A 52 8.74 19.15 8.07
C LEU A 52 7.96 20.45 8.28
N ARG A 53 7.52 20.74 9.52
CA ARG A 53 6.83 21.99 9.88
C ARG A 53 7.75 23.20 9.69
N ARG A 54 9.01 23.10 10.10
CA ARG A 54 10.00 24.17 9.99
C ARG A 54 10.26 24.57 8.55
N TYR A 55 10.33 23.59 7.65
CA TYR A 55 10.47 23.80 6.21
C TYR A 55 9.14 24.01 5.47
N ARG A 56 8.04 24.22 6.21
CA ARG A 56 6.69 24.46 5.67
C ARG A 56 6.26 23.41 4.63
N MET A 57 6.68 22.16 4.82
CA MET A 57 6.35 21.09 3.90
C MET A 57 4.84 20.80 3.95
N PRO A 58 4.13 20.78 2.80
CA PRO A 58 2.70 20.54 2.78
C PRO A 58 2.38 19.15 3.31
N LEU A 59 1.24 19.04 3.99
CA LEU A 59 0.71 17.77 4.50
C LEU A 59 0.35 16.85 3.34
N LEU A 60 0.73 15.56 3.39
CA LEU A 60 0.41 14.61 2.30
C LEU A 60 -1.09 14.50 2.02
N ARG A 61 -1.93 14.72 3.02
CA ARG A 61 -3.39 14.72 2.82
C ARG A 61 -3.88 15.86 1.92
N HIS A 62 -3.09 16.92 1.80
CA HIS A 62 -3.35 18.05 0.91
C HIS A 62 -2.65 17.89 -0.43
N LEU A 63 -1.92 16.80 -0.68
CA LEU A 63 -1.21 16.59 -1.94
C LEU A 63 -1.79 15.38 -2.67
N ASP A 64 -1.86 15.47 -3.99
CA ASP A 64 -1.94 14.28 -4.82
C ASP A 64 -0.61 13.50 -4.75
N GLN A 65 -0.66 12.20 -4.48
CA GLN A 65 0.56 11.41 -4.32
C GLN A 65 1.24 11.07 -5.66
N ALA A 66 0.53 11.13 -6.78
CA ALA A 66 1.10 10.89 -8.11
C ALA A 66 1.75 12.16 -8.68
N THR A 67 1.09 13.31 -8.54
CA THR A 67 1.57 14.58 -9.12
C THR A 67 2.28 15.49 -8.12
N GLY A 68 2.01 15.36 -6.83
CA GLY A 68 2.53 16.26 -5.79
C GLY A 68 1.79 17.60 -5.69
N LEU A 69 0.72 17.80 -6.46
CA LEU A 69 -0.05 19.04 -6.50
C LEU A 69 -1.06 19.13 -5.34
N PRO A 70 -1.38 20.33 -4.85
CA PRO A 70 -2.40 20.49 -3.82
C PRO A 70 -3.78 19.97 -4.24
N VAL A 71 -4.46 19.22 -3.38
CA VAL A 71 -5.83 18.74 -3.59
C VAL A 71 -6.64 18.89 -2.30
N ARG A 72 -7.86 19.43 -2.41
CA ARG A 72 -8.85 19.47 -1.33
C ARG A 72 -9.61 18.15 -1.32
N ARG A 73 -9.50 17.38 -0.23
CA ARG A 73 -10.26 16.12 -0.03
C ARG A 73 -10.95 16.14 1.32
N THR A 74 -12.21 15.69 1.36
CA THR A 74 -12.94 15.47 2.60
C THR A 74 -12.22 14.40 3.43
N PRO A 75 -12.03 14.59 4.75
CA PRO A 75 -11.44 13.57 5.59
C PRO A 75 -12.27 12.27 5.53
N PRO A 76 -11.69 11.13 5.14
CA PRO A 76 -12.44 9.88 5.15
C PRO A 76 -12.70 9.45 6.60
N ARG A 77 -13.92 8.99 6.90
CA ARG A 77 -14.18 8.22 8.12
C ARG A 77 -13.43 6.90 8.00
N ARG A 78 -12.46 6.68 8.88
CA ARG A 78 -11.65 5.47 8.90
C ARG A 78 -12.25 4.52 9.93
N TYR A 79 -12.38 3.26 9.53
CA TYR A 79 -12.58 2.16 10.45
C TYR A 79 -11.38 1.21 10.35
N GLU A 80 -11.17 0.46 11.41
CA GLU A 80 -10.21 -0.62 11.55
C GLU A 80 -10.86 -1.61 12.52
N HIS A 81 -10.84 -2.89 12.18
CA HIS A 81 -11.26 -3.98 13.06
C HIS A 81 -10.23 -4.25 14.15
N ASP A 82 -10.66 -4.84 15.25
CA ASP A 82 -9.85 -4.95 16.47
C ASP A 82 -8.76 -6.02 16.39
N ALA A 83 -9.00 -7.12 15.67
CA ALA A 83 -8.05 -8.23 15.56
C ALA A 83 -7.71 -8.57 14.09
N PRO A 84 -6.50 -9.12 13.83
CA PRO A 84 -6.17 -9.75 12.55
C PRO A 84 -7.21 -10.81 12.15
N GLY A 85 -7.60 -10.84 10.88
CA GLY A 85 -8.55 -11.82 10.36
C GLY A 85 -10.03 -11.44 10.56
N ASP A 86 -10.35 -10.42 11.35
CA ASP A 86 -11.72 -9.93 11.51
C ASP A 86 -12.36 -9.47 10.20
N LEU A 87 -11.52 -8.99 9.28
CA LEU A 87 -11.88 -8.59 7.94
C LEU A 87 -10.66 -8.63 6.98
N ILE A 88 -10.73 -9.45 5.94
CA ILE A 88 -9.78 -9.46 4.83
C ILE A 88 -10.40 -8.75 3.63
N HIS A 89 -9.71 -7.76 3.08
CA HIS A 89 -10.11 -7.07 1.85
C HIS A 89 -9.53 -7.78 0.64
N VAL A 90 -10.40 -8.21 -0.28
CA VAL A 90 -10.01 -8.90 -1.51
C VAL A 90 -10.39 -8.05 -2.73
N ASP A 91 -9.48 -7.93 -3.68
CA ASP A 91 -9.68 -7.16 -4.91
C ASP A 91 -8.76 -7.67 -6.04
N ILE A 92 -9.19 -7.45 -7.28
CA ILE A 92 -8.37 -7.72 -8.48
C ILE A 92 -7.99 -6.40 -9.13
N LYS A 93 -6.69 -6.18 -9.25
CA LYS A 93 -6.12 -5.04 -9.97
C LYS A 93 -5.66 -5.45 -11.36
N LYS A 94 -6.33 -4.92 -12.40
CA LYS A 94 -5.80 -4.93 -13.77
C LYS A 94 -4.65 -3.94 -13.91
N LEU A 95 -3.49 -4.43 -14.35
CA LEU A 95 -2.31 -3.63 -14.64
C LEU A 95 -1.89 -3.86 -16.09
N GLY A 96 -1.74 -2.79 -16.86
CA GLY A 96 -1.25 -2.90 -18.23
C GLY A 96 0.16 -3.50 -18.25
N ARG A 97 0.37 -4.50 -19.11
CA ARG A 97 1.68 -5.10 -19.32
C ARG A 97 2.63 -4.13 -20.00
N ILE A 98 3.91 -4.25 -19.70
CA ILE A 98 4.97 -3.45 -20.31
C ILE A 98 5.43 -4.14 -21.60
N PRO A 99 5.38 -3.46 -22.77
CA PRO A 99 5.90 -4.01 -24.01
C PRO A 99 7.43 -4.11 -23.94
N GLU A 100 8.02 -4.97 -24.77
CA GLU A 100 9.47 -5.04 -24.94
C GLU A 100 10.06 -3.66 -25.30
N GLY A 101 11.16 -3.32 -24.65
CA GLY A 101 11.79 -2.00 -24.75
C GLY A 101 11.14 -0.92 -23.88
N GLY A 102 10.09 -1.25 -23.11
CA GLY A 102 9.52 -0.37 -22.08
C GLY A 102 8.26 0.39 -22.51
N GLY A 103 7.46 0.78 -21.52
CA GLY A 103 6.14 1.36 -21.71
C GLY A 103 6.06 2.89 -21.76
N HIS A 104 4.97 3.40 -22.33
CA HIS A 104 4.73 4.84 -22.52
C HIS A 104 4.77 5.67 -21.22
N ARG A 105 4.49 5.05 -20.06
CA ARG A 105 4.53 5.70 -18.74
C ARG A 105 5.91 6.27 -18.39
N LYS A 106 6.98 5.67 -18.92
CA LYS A 106 8.37 6.11 -18.67
C LYS A 106 9.04 6.69 -19.90
N LEU A 107 8.70 6.20 -21.10
CA LEU A 107 9.32 6.63 -22.37
C LEU A 107 8.49 7.64 -23.17
N GLY A 108 7.31 8.04 -22.67
CA GLY A 108 6.39 8.91 -23.39
C GLY A 108 5.56 8.16 -24.45
N ARG A 109 4.47 8.80 -24.91
CA ARG A 109 3.48 8.18 -25.80
C ARG A 109 4.07 7.79 -27.16
N THR A 110 4.97 8.58 -27.71
CA THR A 110 5.55 8.33 -29.04
C THR A 110 6.33 7.02 -29.08
N ILE A 111 7.27 6.83 -28.14
CA ILE A 111 8.09 5.61 -28.05
C ILE A 111 7.23 4.43 -27.61
N GLY A 112 6.41 4.59 -26.58
CA GLY A 112 5.55 3.51 -26.09
C GLY A 112 4.53 3.02 -27.14
N ASN A 113 3.97 3.91 -27.96
CA ASN A 113 3.08 3.52 -29.06
C ASN A 113 3.84 2.75 -30.14
N ARG A 114 5.10 3.10 -30.42
CA ARG A 114 5.96 2.35 -31.35
C ARG A 114 6.20 0.93 -30.84
N HIS A 115 6.52 0.76 -29.55
CA HIS A 115 6.70 -0.57 -28.96
C HIS A 115 5.40 -1.39 -28.95
N ASN A 116 4.26 -0.74 -28.71
CA ASN A 116 2.93 -1.38 -28.75
C ASN A 116 2.45 -1.79 -30.15
N LYS A 117 3.03 -1.25 -31.25
CA LYS A 117 2.56 -1.54 -32.61
C LYS A 117 2.76 -3.00 -33.02
N LYS A 118 3.81 -3.66 -32.51
CA LYS A 118 4.06 -5.08 -32.84
C LYS A 118 3.13 -6.00 -32.07
N HIS A 119 2.98 -5.82 -30.76
CA HIS A 119 2.07 -6.60 -29.90
C HIS A 119 1.39 -5.66 -28.93
N ARG A 120 0.05 -5.76 -28.78
CA ARG A 120 -0.67 -5.05 -27.72
C ARG A 120 -0.44 -5.81 -26.41
N PRO A 121 0.40 -5.29 -25.49
CA PRO A 121 0.65 -5.99 -24.25
C PRO A 121 -0.66 -5.95 -23.46
N GLY A 122 -1.23 -7.13 -23.21
CA GLY A 122 -2.51 -7.28 -22.52
C GLY A 122 -2.45 -6.83 -21.06
N TYR A 123 -3.23 -7.46 -20.20
CA TYR A 123 -3.22 -7.14 -18.77
C TYR A 123 -2.50 -8.22 -17.96
N ALA A 124 -1.87 -7.80 -16.88
CA ALA A 124 -1.56 -8.63 -15.73
C ALA A 124 -2.70 -8.46 -14.72
N TYR A 125 -3.15 -9.55 -14.12
CA TYR A 125 -4.24 -9.55 -13.15
C TYR A 125 -3.64 -9.80 -11.79
N LEU A 126 -3.57 -8.76 -10.97
CA LEU A 126 -3.03 -8.89 -9.62
C LEU A 126 -4.18 -9.14 -8.66
N HIS A 127 -4.16 -10.29 -8.01
CA HIS A 127 -5.13 -10.65 -6.98
C HIS A 127 -4.53 -10.29 -5.63
N HIS A 128 -5.30 -9.59 -4.82
CA HIS A 128 -4.86 -9.04 -3.54
C HIS A 128 -5.79 -9.48 -2.43
N ALA A 129 -5.22 -9.89 -1.30
CA ALA A 129 -5.92 -10.11 -0.05
C ALA A 129 -5.16 -9.36 1.06
N VAL A 130 -5.81 -8.40 1.71
CA VAL A 130 -5.16 -7.50 2.67
C VAL A 130 -5.95 -7.48 3.97
N ASP A 131 -5.27 -7.80 5.07
CA ASP A 131 -5.88 -7.75 6.41
C ASP A 131 -6.19 -6.31 6.85
N ASP A 132 -7.41 -6.11 7.35
CA ASP A 132 -7.91 -4.81 7.80
C ASP A 132 -7.22 -4.34 9.08
N HIS A 133 -6.65 -5.22 9.88
CA HIS A 133 -6.00 -4.82 11.13
C HIS A 133 -4.50 -4.59 10.93
N SER A 134 -3.76 -5.66 10.65
CA SER A 134 -2.30 -5.71 10.55
C SER A 134 -1.75 -5.08 9.28
N ARG A 135 -2.57 -4.91 8.22
CA ARG A 135 -2.12 -4.58 6.86
C ARG A 135 -1.31 -5.67 6.18
N LEU A 136 -1.24 -6.88 6.74
CA LEU A 136 -0.55 -7.99 6.11
C LEU A 136 -1.22 -8.27 4.75
N ALA A 137 -0.42 -8.36 3.70
CA ALA A 137 -0.90 -8.51 2.34
C ALA A 137 -0.40 -9.82 1.73
N TYR A 138 -1.34 -10.62 1.22
CA TYR A 138 -1.07 -11.71 0.28
C TYR A 138 -1.48 -11.26 -1.12
N SER A 139 -0.65 -11.60 -2.11
CA SER A 139 -0.74 -10.94 -3.41
C SER A 139 -0.08 -11.75 -4.51
N GLU A 140 -0.79 -12.03 -5.60
CA GLU A 140 -0.29 -12.86 -6.71
C GLU A 140 -0.55 -12.20 -8.07
N ILE A 141 0.34 -12.45 -9.04
CA ILE A 141 0.12 -12.10 -10.45
C ILE A 141 -0.44 -13.34 -11.16
N LEU A 142 -1.71 -13.30 -11.55
CA LEU A 142 -2.41 -14.40 -12.21
C LEU A 142 -2.79 -14.07 -13.65
N THR A 143 -3.23 -15.09 -14.38
CA THR A 143 -3.50 -15.04 -15.82
C THR A 143 -4.80 -14.33 -16.18
N ASP A 144 -5.78 -14.35 -15.27
CA ASP A 144 -7.12 -13.78 -15.51
C ASP A 144 -7.85 -13.44 -14.19
N GLU A 145 -9.10 -13.01 -14.32
CA GLU A 145 -10.02 -12.66 -13.23
C GLU A 145 -11.25 -13.60 -13.18
N ARG A 146 -11.11 -14.83 -13.68
CA ARG A 146 -12.19 -15.81 -13.70
C ARG A 146 -12.50 -16.29 -12.28
N LYS A 147 -13.70 -16.85 -12.11
CA LYS A 147 -14.20 -17.32 -10.82
C LYS A 147 -13.35 -18.44 -10.24
N GLU A 148 -12.85 -19.35 -11.08
CA GLU A 148 -11.98 -20.46 -10.69
C GLU A 148 -10.65 -19.93 -10.18
N THR A 149 -10.04 -19.00 -10.91
CA THR A 149 -8.78 -18.34 -10.53
C THR A 149 -8.91 -17.56 -9.22
N ALA A 150 -10.02 -16.82 -9.04
CA ALA A 150 -10.29 -16.08 -7.81
C ALA A 150 -10.53 -16.99 -6.60
N ALA A 151 -11.18 -18.14 -6.78
CA ALA A 151 -11.37 -19.13 -5.72
C ALA A 151 -10.03 -19.79 -5.33
N GLN A 152 -9.24 -20.25 -6.30
CA GLN A 152 -7.93 -20.83 -6.02
C GLN A 152 -6.97 -19.83 -5.37
N PHE A 153 -7.02 -18.55 -5.77
CA PHE A 153 -6.32 -17.48 -5.08
C PHE A 153 -6.77 -17.36 -3.62
N TRP A 154 -8.09 -17.41 -3.37
CA TRP A 154 -8.62 -17.34 -2.01
C TRP A 154 -8.17 -18.51 -1.13
N ASP A 155 -8.11 -19.74 -1.66
CA ASP A 155 -7.62 -20.90 -0.92
C ASP A 155 -6.17 -20.70 -0.47
N ARG A 156 -5.30 -20.23 -1.38
CA ARG A 156 -3.90 -19.93 -1.06
C ARG A 156 -3.75 -18.76 -0.11
N ALA A 157 -4.56 -17.71 -0.27
CA ALA A 157 -4.58 -16.57 0.63
C ALA A 157 -4.96 -17.00 2.05
N THR A 158 -5.97 -17.86 2.18
CA THR A 158 -6.41 -18.41 3.46
C THR A 158 -5.30 -19.22 4.12
N ALA A 159 -4.65 -20.11 3.37
CA ALA A 159 -3.49 -20.87 3.87
C ALA A 159 -2.33 -19.96 4.32
N PHE A 160 -2.05 -18.90 3.56
CA PHE A 160 -1.04 -17.90 3.93
C PHE A 160 -1.38 -17.20 5.26
N PHE A 161 -2.63 -16.75 5.44
CA PHE A 161 -3.06 -16.09 6.68
C PHE A 161 -3.04 -17.08 7.87
N GLN A 162 -3.49 -18.31 7.67
CA GLN A 162 -3.42 -19.37 8.68
C GLN A 162 -1.97 -19.66 9.10
N GLY A 163 -1.03 -19.69 8.13
CA GLY A 163 0.41 -19.83 8.42
C GLY A 163 0.99 -18.69 9.25
N HIS A 164 0.32 -17.55 9.32
CA HIS A 164 0.65 -16.40 10.18
C HIS A 164 -0.17 -16.36 11.48
N GLY A 165 -0.91 -17.44 11.80
CA GLY A 165 -1.76 -17.52 12.98
C GLY A 165 -3.06 -16.71 12.88
N ILE A 166 -3.48 -16.33 11.67
CA ILE A 166 -4.67 -15.51 11.44
C ILE A 166 -5.83 -16.41 11.01
N THR A 167 -6.88 -16.45 11.83
CA THR A 167 -8.16 -17.05 11.45
C THR A 167 -9.04 -16.02 10.75
N VAL A 168 -9.34 -16.24 9.47
CA VAL A 168 -10.21 -15.36 8.70
C VAL A 168 -11.66 -15.55 9.13
N ARG A 169 -12.30 -14.47 9.61
CA ARG A 169 -13.72 -14.46 10.00
C ARG A 169 -14.61 -13.87 8.91
N ARG A 170 -14.10 -12.89 8.15
CA ARG A 170 -14.88 -12.17 7.14
C ARG A 170 -14.03 -11.77 5.97
N VAL A 171 -14.63 -11.78 4.78
CA VAL A 171 -14.01 -11.32 3.54
C VAL A 171 -14.84 -10.20 2.95
N MET A 172 -14.19 -9.11 2.56
CA MET A 172 -14.80 -8.01 1.83
C MET A 172 -14.30 -7.96 0.40
N THR A 173 -15.21 -8.13 -0.57
CA THR A 173 -14.90 -7.99 -2.00
C THR A 173 -15.71 -6.87 -2.62
N ASP A 174 -15.33 -6.47 -3.83
CA ASP A 174 -16.21 -5.69 -4.69
C ASP A 174 -17.38 -6.55 -5.23
N ASN A 175 -18.18 -5.98 -6.14
CA ASN A 175 -19.30 -6.70 -6.77
C ASN A 175 -18.92 -7.39 -8.09
N GLY A 176 -17.63 -7.64 -8.32
CA GLY A 176 -17.13 -8.38 -9.48
C GLY A 176 -17.83 -9.73 -9.66
N SER A 177 -18.05 -10.12 -10.91
CA SER A 177 -18.79 -11.35 -11.25
C SER A 177 -18.12 -12.61 -10.70
N CYS A 178 -16.79 -12.64 -10.63
CA CYS A 178 -16.02 -13.73 -10.03
C CYS A 178 -16.38 -13.95 -8.55
N TYR A 179 -16.41 -12.87 -7.75
CA TYR A 179 -16.75 -12.94 -6.34
C TYR A 179 -18.23 -13.21 -6.06
N ARG A 180 -19.11 -13.00 -7.03
CA ARG A 180 -20.53 -13.34 -6.92
C ARG A 180 -20.83 -14.80 -7.29
N SER A 181 -19.85 -15.55 -7.77
CA SER A 181 -20.03 -16.92 -8.23
C SER A 181 -20.21 -17.89 -7.06
N LYS A 182 -20.89 -19.03 -7.33
CA LYS A 182 -20.98 -20.14 -6.38
C LYS A 182 -19.62 -20.75 -6.05
N VAL A 183 -18.74 -20.86 -7.06
CA VAL A 183 -17.37 -21.38 -6.91
C VAL A 183 -16.58 -20.59 -5.87
N PHE A 184 -16.67 -19.26 -5.91
CA PHE A 184 -16.02 -18.42 -4.89
C PHE A 184 -16.67 -18.59 -3.51
N ALA A 185 -18.01 -18.67 -3.45
CA ALA A 185 -18.72 -18.89 -2.19
C ALA A 185 -18.39 -20.25 -1.55
N GLU A 186 -18.19 -21.30 -2.34
CA GLU A 186 -17.76 -22.62 -1.88
C GLU A 186 -16.35 -22.58 -1.29
N SER A 187 -15.42 -21.87 -1.95
CA SER A 187 -14.04 -21.67 -1.48
C SER A 187 -13.96 -20.85 -0.18
N LEU A 188 -14.90 -19.92 0.06
CA LEU A 188 -15.00 -19.24 1.37
C LEU A 188 -15.43 -20.19 2.50
N GLY A 189 -16.18 -21.25 2.20
CA GLY A 189 -16.79 -22.12 3.19
C GLY A 189 -17.91 -21.44 3.99
N VAL A 190 -18.44 -22.17 4.98
CA VAL A 190 -19.60 -21.74 5.79
C VAL A 190 -19.24 -20.81 6.95
N GLU A 191 -17.99 -20.85 7.39
CA GLU A 191 -17.53 -20.11 8.58
C GLU A 191 -17.16 -18.65 8.25
N ILE A 192 -16.76 -18.39 7.01
CA ILE A 192 -16.30 -17.07 6.59
C ILE A 192 -17.46 -16.24 6.07
N LYS A 193 -17.75 -15.13 6.75
CA LYS A 193 -18.81 -14.21 6.31
C LYS A 193 -18.35 -13.38 5.10
N HIS A 194 -18.99 -13.60 3.94
CA HIS A 194 -18.79 -12.77 2.77
C HIS A 194 -19.53 -11.42 2.89
N LYS A 195 -18.78 -10.32 2.81
CA LYS A 195 -19.26 -8.95 2.70
C LYS A 195 -18.95 -8.42 1.30
N LYS A 196 -19.91 -7.75 0.69
CA LYS A 196 -19.70 -7.04 -0.58
C LYS A 196 -19.74 -5.54 -0.34
N THR A 197 -18.93 -4.80 -1.09
CA THR A 197 -19.04 -3.33 -1.11
C THR A 197 -20.47 -2.93 -1.47
N ARG A 198 -21.01 -1.93 -0.76
CA ARG A 198 -22.34 -1.40 -1.11
C ARG A 198 -22.22 -0.61 -2.41
N PRO A 199 -23.18 -0.75 -3.35
CA PRO A 199 -23.27 0.12 -4.51
C PRO A 199 -23.16 1.60 -4.09
N TYR A 200 -22.41 2.39 -4.87
CA TYR A 200 -22.18 3.82 -4.65
C TYR A 200 -21.45 4.21 -3.34
N ARG A 201 -20.87 3.25 -2.59
CA ARG A 201 -19.99 3.50 -1.44
C ARG A 201 -18.64 2.77 -1.56
N PRO A 202 -17.80 3.14 -2.54
CA PRO A 202 -16.49 2.50 -2.80
C PRO A 202 -15.53 2.62 -1.60
N GLN A 203 -15.76 3.58 -0.71
CA GLN A 203 -14.96 3.85 0.49
C GLN A 203 -14.84 2.65 1.45
N THR A 204 -15.65 1.60 1.27
CA THR A 204 -15.60 0.40 2.11
C THR A 204 -14.37 -0.47 1.83
N ASN A 205 -13.85 -0.54 0.59
CA ASN A 205 -12.67 -1.36 0.26
C ASN A 205 -11.33 -0.61 0.46
N GLY A 206 -11.31 0.36 1.38
CA GLY A 206 -10.24 1.36 1.45
C GLY A 206 -8.83 0.82 1.75
N LYS A 207 -8.70 -0.39 2.31
CA LYS A 207 -7.39 -0.98 2.64
C LYS A 207 -6.70 -1.57 1.42
N VAL A 208 -7.39 -2.38 0.62
CA VAL A 208 -6.84 -2.87 -0.65
C VAL A 208 -6.69 -1.74 -1.67
N GLU A 209 -7.58 -0.74 -1.68
CA GLU A 209 -7.34 0.48 -2.48
C GLU A 209 -6.07 1.25 -2.05
N ARG A 210 -5.76 1.25 -0.74
CA ARG A 210 -4.52 1.84 -0.23
C ARG A 210 -3.31 0.98 -0.61
N PHE A 211 -3.44 -0.33 -0.59
CA PHE A 211 -2.44 -1.27 -1.08
C PHE A 211 -2.17 -1.04 -2.56
N ASN A 212 -3.19 -1.01 -3.42
CA ASN A 212 -3.12 -0.72 -4.85
C ASN A 212 -2.38 0.59 -5.17
N ARG A 213 -2.65 1.65 -4.40
CA ARG A 213 -1.91 2.93 -4.55
C ARG A 213 -0.44 2.81 -4.16
N THR A 214 -0.14 2.01 -3.13
CA THR A 214 1.22 1.76 -2.67
C THR A 214 1.98 0.95 -3.71
N LEU A 215 1.39 -0.16 -4.17
CA LEU A 215 1.87 -0.99 -5.28
C LEU A 215 2.17 -0.17 -6.53
N ALA A 216 1.24 0.71 -6.93
CA ALA A 216 1.43 1.54 -8.12
C ALA A 216 2.63 2.50 -8.00
N SER A 217 2.80 3.14 -6.84
CA SER A 217 3.82 4.17 -6.64
C SER A 217 5.19 3.62 -6.25
N GLU A 218 5.24 2.44 -5.64
CA GLU A 218 6.46 1.86 -5.07
C GLU A 218 6.99 0.65 -5.81
N TRP A 219 6.18 0.03 -6.68
CA TRP A 219 6.62 -1.06 -7.55
C TRP A 219 6.30 -0.78 -9.01
N ALA A 220 5.02 -0.76 -9.39
CA ALA A 220 4.61 -0.82 -10.80
C ALA A 220 5.13 0.35 -11.66
N TYR A 221 5.30 1.52 -11.05
CA TYR A 221 5.81 2.73 -11.71
C TYR A 221 7.00 3.36 -10.98
N ALA A 222 7.62 2.66 -10.03
CA ALA A 222 8.71 3.21 -9.22
C ALA A 222 9.96 3.48 -10.05
N GLU A 223 10.29 2.57 -10.96
CA GLU A 223 11.48 2.65 -11.81
C GLU A 223 11.14 2.34 -13.27
N PHE A 224 12.16 2.34 -14.12
CA PHE A 224 12.02 1.92 -15.51
C PHE A 224 12.17 0.41 -15.61
N TYR A 225 11.18 -0.25 -16.21
CA TYR A 225 11.26 -1.66 -16.58
C TYR A 225 11.26 -1.76 -18.11
N SER A 226 12.18 -2.57 -18.63
CA SER A 226 12.33 -2.82 -20.07
C SER A 226 11.27 -3.77 -20.63
N SER A 227 10.67 -4.63 -19.79
CA SER A 227 9.61 -5.58 -20.18
C SER A 227 8.72 -5.93 -18.99
N GLU A 228 7.61 -6.63 -19.25
CA GLU A 228 6.76 -7.15 -18.17
C GLU A 228 7.49 -8.20 -17.33
N THR A 229 8.25 -9.09 -17.95
CA THR A 229 9.04 -10.11 -17.26
C THR A 229 10.02 -9.49 -16.27
N ALA A 230 10.71 -8.42 -16.67
CA ALA A 230 11.61 -7.68 -15.79
C ALA A 230 10.87 -7.06 -14.59
N ARG A 231 9.64 -6.59 -14.78
CA ARG A 231 8.81 -6.05 -13.69
C ARG A 231 8.30 -7.14 -12.75
N THR A 232 7.81 -8.25 -13.31
CA THR A 232 7.29 -9.38 -12.52
C THR A 232 8.38 -10.01 -11.66
N ALA A 233 9.62 -10.10 -12.16
CA ALA A 233 10.75 -10.65 -11.42
C ALA A 233 11.07 -9.91 -10.10
N THR A 234 10.66 -8.64 -9.96
CA THR A 234 10.89 -7.85 -8.72
C THR A 234 9.69 -7.82 -7.77
N TYR A 235 8.58 -8.48 -8.14
CA TYR A 235 7.33 -8.37 -7.42
C TYR A 235 7.37 -8.98 -6.03
N ASP A 236 7.91 -10.20 -5.92
CA ASP A 236 7.97 -10.93 -4.64
C ASP A 236 8.87 -10.21 -3.64
N ASP A 237 10.03 -9.72 -4.09
CA ASP A 237 10.93 -8.88 -3.27
C ASP A 237 10.23 -7.61 -2.76
N TRP A 238 9.43 -6.96 -3.61
CA TRP A 238 8.66 -5.80 -3.22
C TRP A 238 7.57 -6.14 -2.20
N LEU A 239 6.86 -7.26 -2.38
CA LEU A 239 5.82 -7.71 -1.46
C LEU A 239 6.42 -8.09 -0.09
N HIS A 240 7.57 -8.78 -0.10
CA HIS A 240 8.34 -9.05 1.11
C HIS A 240 8.74 -7.74 1.81
N HIS A 241 9.29 -6.77 1.08
CA HIS A 241 9.59 -5.45 1.64
C HIS A 241 8.34 -4.77 2.24
N TYR A 242 7.19 -4.85 1.57
CA TYR A 242 5.93 -4.29 2.05
C TYR A 242 5.51 -4.88 3.41
N ASN A 243 5.62 -6.20 3.58
CA ASN A 243 5.18 -6.94 4.77
C ASN A 243 6.21 -6.90 5.92
N HIS A 244 7.50 -6.87 5.63
CA HIS A 244 8.55 -7.04 6.67
C HIS A 244 9.34 -5.77 6.99
N HIS A 245 9.37 -4.78 6.08
CA HIS A 245 10.32 -3.67 6.21
C HIS A 245 9.71 -2.28 6.01
N ARG A 246 8.55 -2.20 5.37
CA ARG A 246 7.90 -0.93 5.07
C ARG A 246 7.07 -0.46 6.26
N ALA A 247 7.47 0.63 6.89
CA ALA A 247 6.67 1.30 7.92
C ALA A 247 5.36 1.88 7.37
N HIS A 248 4.23 1.60 8.04
CA HIS A 248 2.90 2.05 7.64
C HIS A 248 2.31 3.03 8.64
N SER A 249 2.07 4.26 8.19
CA SER A 249 1.42 5.29 9.02
C SER A 249 -0.01 4.94 9.46
N GLY A 250 -0.65 3.98 8.80
CA GLY A 250 -1.99 3.52 9.16
C GLY A 250 -2.05 2.70 10.44
N ILE A 251 -0.92 2.09 10.83
CA ILE A 251 -0.78 1.17 11.97
C ILE A 251 0.37 1.64 12.88
N GLY A 252 0.38 2.92 13.21
CA GLY A 252 1.35 3.49 14.15
C GLY A 252 2.78 3.66 13.63
N GLY A 253 3.06 3.30 12.37
CA GLY A 253 4.43 3.31 11.81
C GLY A 253 5.13 1.95 11.87
N LEU A 254 4.44 0.91 12.34
CA LEU A 254 4.91 -0.46 12.32
C LEU A 254 4.89 -1.05 10.90
N THR A 255 5.66 -2.10 10.68
CA THR A 255 5.48 -3.01 9.54
C THR A 255 4.28 -3.94 9.79
N PRO A 256 3.71 -4.56 8.75
CA PRO A 256 2.59 -5.48 8.94
C PRO A 256 2.91 -6.65 9.86
N ILE A 257 4.10 -7.24 9.72
CA ILE A 257 4.56 -8.34 10.56
C ILE A 257 4.81 -7.90 12.01
N GLU A 258 5.39 -6.71 12.22
CA GLU A 258 5.52 -6.15 13.57
C GLU A 258 4.15 -5.96 14.23
N ARG A 259 3.17 -5.41 13.49
CA ARG A 259 1.82 -5.19 13.99
C ARG A 259 1.13 -6.50 14.33
N LEU A 260 1.34 -7.54 13.53
CA LEU A 260 0.83 -8.88 13.83
C LEU A 260 1.42 -9.44 15.13
N HIS A 261 2.74 -9.38 15.31
CA HIS A 261 3.40 -9.91 16.51
C HIS A 261 3.07 -9.15 17.79
N VAL A 262 2.84 -7.83 17.72
CA VAL A 262 2.39 -7.05 18.90
C VAL A 262 1.09 -7.60 19.48
N HIS A 263 0.20 -8.15 18.64
CA HIS A 263 -1.08 -8.71 19.07
C HIS A 263 -1.06 -10.23 19.32
N ASN A 264 0.02 -10.90 18.90
CA ASN A 264 0.26 -12.31 19.20
C ASN A 264 1.05 -12.51 20.52
N LEU A 265 1.41 -11.43 21.21
CA LEU A 265 1.96 -11.53 22.56
C LEU A 265 0.82 -11.92 23.51
N PRO A 266 0.86 -13.11 24.15
CA PRO A 266 -0.09 -13.43 25.21
C PRO A 266 0.06 -12.36 26.29
N GLY A 267 -1.05 -11.73 26.68
CA GLY A 267 -1.09 -10.71 27.71
C GLY A 267 -0.39 -11.19 28.98
N SER A 268 0.87 -10.82 29.12
CA SER A 268 1.74 -11.18 30.24
C SER A 268 2.27 -9.90 30.83
N TYR A 269 1.37 -9.07 31.37
CA TYR A 269 1.73 -8.05 32.35
C TYR A 269 0.57 -7.89 33.34
N SER A 270 0.80 -8.49 34.51
CA SER A 270 0.45 -8.09 35.89
C SER A 270 -0.95 -7.54 36.16
#